data_AF-A0A8H7IMM5-F1
#
_entry.id   AF-A0A8H7IMM5-F1
#
_cell.length_a   1.000
_cell.length_b   1.000
_cell.length_c   1.000
_cell.angle_alpha   90.00
_cell.angle_beta   90.00
_cell.angle_gamma   90.00
#
_symmetry.space_group_name_H-M   'P 1'
#
loop_
_entity.id
_entity.type
_entity.pdbx_description
1 polymer ?
#
loop_
_entity_poly.entity_id
_entity_poly.type
_entity_poly.pdbx_seq_one_letter_code
_entity_poly.pdbx_strand_id
1 'polypeptide(L)'
;MSLVYYGTLVAEPSGVATVRFSTPVVLQTMRIIPTGIPAFKNVENCVGETTPPQFALKIYSNALMLPTDAEPKPKASNTLLSTQLDYVDEMLDWDFAVSPPASSRLMIFQGSFKKLTIAIYGDSSIEKAPPEIEEDTATQFISLVNESLGENPDLQTCKLLFEILGYASLQSDSLVTAVLYGISTVTYLADPRLLEDDDVPKHIERWISHPLVARYLNEPDIQEYMVAGLRGRAIYEGIVSASRVP
;
A
#
# COMPACT_ATOMS: atom_id res chain seq x y z
N MET A 1 -18.74 5.86 9.44
CA MET A 1 -17.46 6.15 10.10
C MET A 1 -16.89 4.86 10.65
N SER A 2 -15.87 4.37 9.99
CA SER A 2 -15.18 3.12 10.33
C SER A 2 -13.84 3.44 11.00
N LEU A 3 -13.38 2.58 11.90
CA LEU A 3 -12.03 2.66 12.44
C LEU A 3 -11.07 2.22 11.33
N VAL A 4 -10.20 3.11 10.87
CA VAL A 4 -9.23 2.82 9.80
C VAL A 4 -7.83 2.57 10.33
N TYR A 5 -7.55 3.04 11.55
CA TYR A 5 -6.28 2.79 12.23
C TYR A 5 -6.46 2.92 13.73
N TYR A 6 -5.81 2.03 14.48
CA TYR A 6 -5.61 2.14 15.92
C TYR A 6 -4.19 1.69 16.26
N GLY A 7 -3.48 2.46 17.06
CA GLY A 7 -2.14 2.09 17.50
C GLY A 7 -1.46 3.14 18.34
N THR A 8 -0.32 2.75 18.92
CA THR A 8 0.58 3.64 19.65
C THR A 8 1.78 3.97 18.77
N LEU A 9 1.86 5.24 18.38
CA LEU A 9 2.99 5.80 17.66
C LEU A 9 4.13 6.07 18.64
N VAL A 10 5.36 5.71 18.27
CA VAL A 10 6.57 6.06 19.00
C VAL A 10 7.28 7.14 18.20
N ALA A 11 7.65 8.24 18.85
CA ALA A 11 8.36 9.31 18.18
C ALA A 11 9.82 8.91 17.89
N GLU A 12 10.26 9.17 16.66
CA GLU A 12 11.68 9.16 16.30
C GLU A 12 12.43 10.30 17.00
N PRO A 13 13.78 10.31 17.03
CA PRO A 13 14.58 11.39 17.65
C PRO A 13 14.23 12.81 17.17
N SER A 14 13.66 12.95 15.97
CA SER A 14 13.18 14.20 15.39
C SER A 14 11.79 14.64 15.89
N GLY A 15 11.16 13.88 16.79
CA GLY A 15 9.80 14.12 17.28
C GLY A 15 8.73 13.78 16.26
N VAL A 16 9.02 12.87 15.32
CA VAL A 16 8.13 12.53 14.20
C VAL A 16 7.69 11.07 14.28
N ALA A 17 6.42 10.83 14.00
CA ALA A 17 5.88 9.50 13.70
C ALA A 17 4.94 9.59 12.49
N THR A 18 4.72 8.48 11.80
CA THR A 18 3.88 8.46 10.59
C THR A 18 2.92 7.29 10.59
N VAL A 19 1.78 7.50 9.93
CA VAL A 19 0.81 6.46 9.59
C VAL A 19 0.65 6.48 8.08
N ARG A 20 0.92 5.34 7.44
CA ARG A 20 0.68 5.15 6.00
C ARG A 20 -0.44 4.14 5.83
N PHE A 21 -1.50 4.56 5.16
CA PHE A 21 -2.60 3.68 4.76
C PHE A 21 -2.24 2.95 3.46
N SER A 22 -2.63 1.69 3.34
CA SER A 22 -2.48 0.91 2.10
C SER A 22 -3.36 1.47 0.98
N THR A 23 -4.57 1.93 1.31
CA THR A 23 -5.51 2.60 0.41
C THR A 23 -5.78 4.03 0.86
N PRO A 24 -6.19 4.96 -0.03
CA PRO A 24 -6.57 6.30 0.41
C PRO A 24 -7.78 6.26 1.35
N VAL A 25 -7.74 7.09 2.39
CA VAL A 25 -8.81 7.20 3.39
C VAL A 25 -9.31 8.63 3.42
N VAL A 26 -10.62 8.81 3.34
CA VAL A 26 -11.26 10.09 3.65
C VAL A 26 -11.29 10.23 5.17
N LEU A 27 -10.38 11.04 5.69
CA LEU A 27 -10.22 11.27 7.12
C LEU A 27 -11.42 12.05 7.66
N GLN A 28 -12.04 11.57 8.75
CA GLN A 28 -13.20 12.23 9.38
C GLN A 28 -12.83 12.74 10.77
N THR A 29 -12.39 11.84 11.63
CA THR A 29 -12.08 12.16 13.03
C THR A 29 -10.84 11.39 13.48
N MET A 30 -10.03 11.99 14.33
CA MET A 30 -8.96 11.33 15.05
C MET A 30 -9.20 11.47 16.55
N ARG A 31 -9.08 10.38 17.29
CA ARG A 31 -9.08 10.35 18.74
C ARG A 31 -7.68 10.14 19.28
N ILE A 32 -7.24 10.97 20.21
CA ILE A 32 -6.05 10.74 21.04
C ILE A 32 -6.48 10.11 22.36
N ILE A 33 -5.87 8.98 22.74
CA ILE A 33 -6.21 8.23 23.95
C ILE A 33 -5.14 8.47 25.04
N PRO A 34 -5.49 9.01 26.21
CA PRO A 34 -4.55 9.25 27.31
C PRO A 34 -4.00 7.96 27.90
N THR A 35 -2.88 8.07 28.64
CA THR A 35 -2.31 6.92 29.33
C THR A 35 -3.31 6.31 30.33
N GLY A 36 -3.47 4.98 30.31
CA GLY A 36 -4.32 4.26 31.26
C GLY A 36 -5.82 4.28 30.93
N ILE A 37 -6.24 5.00 29.89
CA ILE A 37 -7.64 5.11 29.48
C ILE A 37 -7.98 4.06 28.41
N PRO A 38 -9.07 3.28 28.55
CA PRO A 38 -9.54 2.37 27.51
C PRO A 38 -9.98 3.11 26.24
N ALA A 39 -9.49 2.68 25.08
CA ALA A 39 -9.80 3.27 23.78
C ALA A 39 -11.23 2.94 23.30
N PHE A 40 -11.72 1.73 23.61
CA PHE A 40 -13.02 1.23 23.18
C PHE A 40 -13.81 0.64 24.34
N LYS A 41 -15.13 0.78 24.30
CA LYS A 41 -16.03 0.10 25.26
C LYS A 41 -15.98 -1.41 25.02
N ASN A 42 -15.83 -2.18 26.08
CA ASN A 42 -15.85 -3.65 26.07
C ASN A 42 -14.71 -4.32 25.29
N VAL A 43 -13.61 -3.61 25.01
CA VAL A 43 -12.39 -4.22 24.46
C VAL A 43 -11.31 -4.14 25.51
N GLU A 44 -10.96 -5.29 26.08
CA GLU A 44 -9.87 -5.40 27.04
C GLU A 44 -8.52 -5.20 26.35
N ASN A 45 -7.53 -4.70 27.08
CA ASN A 45 -6.14 -4.49 26.62
C ASN A 45 -5.93 -3.41 25.55
N CYS A 46 -6.96 -2.67 25.13
CA CYS A 46 -6.79 -1.46 24.31
C CYS A 46 -6.72 -0.21 25.19
N VAL A 47 -5.59 -0.01 25.86
CA VAL A 47 -5.37 1.10 26.79
C VAL A 47 -4.38 2.09 26.17
N GLY A 48 -4.61 3.38 26.35
CA GLY A 48 -3.69 4.40 25.88
C GLY A 48 -2.36 4.38 26.63
N GLU A 49 -1.32 4.79 25.91
CA GLU A 49 0.05 4.96 26.39
C GLU A 49 0.61 6.34 26.00
N THR A 50 -0.26 7.32 25.76
CA THR A 50 0.15 8.67 25.34
C THR A 50 0.99 9.36 26.42
N THR A 51 2.22 9.73 26.07
CA THR A 51 3.16 10.45 26.95
C THR A 51 4.01 11.42 26.14
N PRO A 52 4.30 12.63 26.66
CA PRO A 52 3.96 13.15 27.97
C PRO A 52 2.48 13.55 28.08
N PRO A 53 1.98 13.86 29.29
CA PRO A 53 0.60 14.32 29.49
C PRO A 53 0.25 15.58 28.69
N GLN A 54 1.21 16.42 28.36
CA GLN A 54 0.97 17.67 27.63
C GLN A 54 2.04 17.92 26.56
N PHE A 55 1.62 18.25 25.34
CA PHE A 55 2.50 18.60 24.23
C PHE A 55 1.74 19.31 23.11
N ALA A 56 2.48 20.11 22.33
CA ALA A 56 2.00 20.60 21.04
C ALA A 56 2.17 19.51 19.98
N LEU A 57 1.13 19.30 19.18
CA LEU A 57 1.11 18.31 18.11
C LEU A 57 0.77 19.00 16.79
N LYS A 58 1.66 18.82 15.81
CA LYS A 58 1.45 19.23 14.44
C LYS A 58 1.18 18.00 13.59
N ILE A 59 0.08 18.03 12.87
CA ILE A 59 -0.42 16.93 12.05
C ILE A 59 -0.35 17.38 10.61
N TYR A 60 0.29 16.58 9.78
CA TYR A 60 0.30 16.78 8.35
C TYR A 60 -0.42 15.64 7.65
N SER A 61 -1.21 15.95 6.64
CA SER A 61 -1.84 14.95 5.78
C SER A 61 -1.63 15.33 4.32
N ASN A 62 -1.31 14.35 3.48
CA ASN A 62 -1.34 14.59 2.05
C ASN A 62 -2.81 14.65 1.60
N ALA A 63 -3.18 15.70 0.88
CA ALA A 63 -4.54 15.87 0.35
C ALA A 63 -4.61 15.38 -1.10
N LEU A 64 -5.23 14.22 -1.28
CA LEU A 64 -5.63 13.73 -2.60
C LEU A 64 -7.05 14.23 -2.85
N MET A 65 -7.17 15.17 -3.80
CA MET A 65 -8.46 15.71 -4.22
C MET A 65 -9.36 14.59 -4.73
N LEU A 66 -10.58 14.51 -4.22
CA LEU A 66 -11.57 13.56 -4.71
C LEU A 66 -12.05 13.99 -6.11
N PRO A 67 -12.30 13.04 -7.03
CA PRO A 67 -12.95 13.34 -8.29
C PRO A 67 -14.29 14.05 -8.07
N THR A 68 -14.57 15.09 -8.85
CA THR A 68 -15.88 15.76 -8.88
C THR A 68 -16.48 15.66 -10.27
N ASP A 69 -17.80 15.82 -10.41
CA ASP A 69 -18.47 15.80 -11.73
C ASP A 69 -17.89 16.85 -12.70
N ALA A 70 -17.33 17.95 -12.17
CA ALA A 70 -16.67 19.00 -12.94
C ALA A 70 -15.20 18.67 -13.30
N GLU A 71 -14.53 17.85 -12.48
CA GLU A 71 -13.13 17.48 -12.66
C GLU A 71 -12.93 15.99 -12.31
N PRO A 72 -13.20 15.08 -13.27
CA PRO A 72 -13.17 13.63 -13.05
C PRO A 72 -11.75 13.07 -12.89
N LYS A 73 -10.73 13.82 -13.31
CA LYS A 73 -9.31 13.55 -13.05
C LYS A 73 -8.67 14.81 -12.44
N PRO A 74 -8.87 15.08 -11.14
CA PRO A 74 -8.22 16.21 -10.49
C PRO A 74 -6.71 16.05 -10.64
N LYS A 75 -5.99 17.15 -10.91
CA LYS A 75 -4.53 17.13 -10.88
C LYS A 75 -4.07 16.57 -9.53
N ALA A 76 -3.09 15.65 -9.57
CA ALA A 76 -2.42 15.15 -8.37
C ALA A 76 -1.74 16.34 -7.66
N SER A 77 -2.46 16.93 -6.73
CA SER A 77 -1.97 18.01 -5.89
C SER A 77 -1.24 17.34 -4.73
N ASN A 78 0.10 17.39 -4.74
CA ASN A 78 0.92 16.98 -3.59
C ASN A 78 0.84 18.05 -2.48
N THR A 79 -0.36 18.53 -2.18
CA THR A 79 -0.58 19.53 -1.14
C THR A 79 -0.55 18.83 0.21
N LEU A 80 0.34 19.30 1.08
CA LEU A 80 0.43 18.85 2.45
C LEU A 80 -0.40 19.80 3.32
N LEU A 81 -1.55 19.31 3.81
CA LEU A 81 -2.36 20.04 4.77
C LEU A 81 -1.70 19.94 6.14
N SER A 82 -1.64 21.06 6.86
CA SER A 82 -1.06 21.14 8.20
C SER A 82 -2.10 21.64 9.18
N THR A 83 -2.22 20.96 10.31
CA THR A 83 -3.05 21.35 11.44
C THR A 83 -2.21 21.28 12.70
N GLN A 84 -2.46 22.17 13.66
CA GLN A 84 -1.80 22.16 14.95
C GLN A 84 -2.86 22.11 16.05
N LEU A 85 -2.61 21.29 17.06
CA LEU A 85 -3.43 21.18 18.26
C LEU A 85 -2.51 21.06 19.49
N ASP A 86 -3.03 21.46 20.63
CA ASP A 86 -2.36 21.27 21.92
C ASP A 86 -3.08 20.17 22.69
N TYR A 87 -2.35 19.13 23.05
CA TYR A 87 -2.86 17.99 23.80
C TYR A 87 -2.64 18.20 25.30
N VAL A 88 -3.66 17.89 26.12
CA VAL A 88 -3.65 18.11 27.59
C VAL A 88 -4.29 16.94 28.34
N ASP A 89 -3.62 15.78 28.38
CA ASP A 89 -3.91 14.55 29.17
C ASP A 89 -5.37 14.07 29.24
N GLU A 90 -6.17 14.50 28.28
CA GLU A 90 -7.61 14.21 28.18
C GLU A 90 -7.89 13.51 26.86
N MET A 91 -8.96 12.72 26.83
CA MET A 91 -9.38 12.08 25.59
C MET A 91 -9.84 13.17 24.62
N LEU A 92 -9.14 13.31 23.50
CA LEU A 92 -9.36 14.36 22.53
C LEU A 92 -9.88 13.76 21.23
N ASP A 93 -11.10 14.14 20.84
CA ASP A 93 -11.63 13.91 19.50
C ASP A 93 -11.39 15.16 18.66
N TRP A 94 -10.71 14.99 17.52
CA TRP A 94 -10.36 16.04 16.58
C TRP A 94 -10.94 15.74 15.20
N ASP A 95 -11.77 16.63 14.68
CA ASP A 95 -12.36 16.49 13.37
C ASP A 95 -11.47 17.07 12.27
N PHE A 96 -11.29 16.32 11.18
CA PHE A 96 -10.63 16.79 9.98
C PHE A 96 -11.60 17.68 9.19
N ALA A 97 -11.66 18.96 9.55
CA ALA A 97 -12.43 19.96 8.81
C ALA A 97 -11.71 20.32 7.49
N VAL A 98 -11.70 19.41 6.52
CA VAL A 98 -11.18 19.69 5.17
C VAL A 98 -12.35 19.93 4.23
N SER A 99 -12.45 21.14 3.70
CA SER A 99 -13.43 21.51 2.68
C SER A 99 -12.70 21.95 1.41
N PRO A 100 -12.82 21.23 0.29
CA PRO A 100 -13.60 19.99 0.10
C PRO A 100 -12.97 18.77 0.79
N PRO A 101 -13.75 17.70 1.08
CA PRO A 101 -13.20 16.46 1.64
C PRO A 101 -12.09 15.92 0.75
N ALA A 102 -10.92 15.65 1.35
CA ALA A 102 -9.77 15.07 0.67
C ALA A 102 -9.49 13.68 1.24
N SER A 103 -9.01 12.77 0.40
CA SER A 103 -8.47 11.51 0.87
C SER A 103 -6.99 11.64 1.19
N SER A 104 -6.48 10.80 2.09
CA SER A 104 -5.08 10.80 2.51
C SER A 104 -4.55 9.38 2.57
N ARG A 105 -3.29 9.20 2.18
CA ARG A 105 -2.54 7.94 2.32
C ARG A 105 -1.45 8.04 3.39
N LEU A 106 -1.07 9.25 3.78
CA LEU A 106 0.02 9.51 4.69
C LEU A 106 -0.39 10.60 5.68
N MET A 107 -0.27 10.25 6.95
CA MET A 107 -0.33 11.18 8.06
C MET A 107 1.03 11.25 8.74
N ILE A 108 1.45 12.46 9.09
CA ILE A 108 2.69 12.75 9.79
C ILE A 108 2.34 13.48 11.08
N PHE A 109 2.84 12.97 12.20
CA PHE A 109 2.67 13.51 13.53
C PHE A 109 4.00 14.06 13.99
N GLN A 110 4.08 15.35 14.25
CA GLN A 110 5.29 16.04 14.69
C GLN A 110 5.01 16.75 16.02
N GLY A 111 5.78 16.45 17.05
CA GLY A 111 5.63 17.08 18.36
C GLY A 111 6.63 16.58 19.38
N SER A 112 6.52 17.06 20.62
CA SER A 112 7.37 16.64 21.73
C SER A 112 6.81 15.41 22.48
N PHE A 113 6.08 14.54 21.79
CA PHE A 113 5.59 13.28 22.35
C PHE A 113 6.66 12.19 22.32
N LYS A 114 6.59 11.25 23.26
CA LYS A 114 7.38 10.00 23.25
C LYS A 114 6.55 8.85 22.70
N LYS A 115 5.30 8.76 23.16
CA LYS A 115 4.29 7.82 22.68
C LYS A 115 2.98 8.56 22.47
N LEU A 116 2.25 8.20 21.44
CA LEU A 116 0.97 8.79 21.09
C LEU A 116 0.02 7.68 20.67
N THR A 117 -0.95 7.34 21.51
CA THR A 117 -1.99 6.36 21.16
C THR A 117 -3.15 7.08 20.49
N ILE A 118 -3.47 6.63 19.27
CA ILE A 118 -4.52 7.24 18.45
C ILE A 118 -5.45 6.19 17.85
N ALA A 119 -6.70 6.61 17.64
CA ALA A 119 -7.66 5.94 16.78
C ALA A 119 -8.06 6.91 15.67
N ILE A 120 -7.90 6.51 14.41
CA ILE A 120 -8.27 7.32 13.25
C ILE A 120 -9.51 6.69 12.64
N TYR A 121 -10.48 7.55 12.37
CA TYR A 121 -11.75 7.19 11.79
C TYR A 121 -11.95 7.91 10.46
N GLY A 122 -12.58 7.19 9.55
CA GLY A 122 -12.90 7.71 8.24
C GLY A 122 -13.65 6.66 7.44
N ASP A 123 -13.77 6.96 6.17
CA ASP A 123 -14.19 5.98 5.19
C ASP A 123 -12.99 5.68 4.30
N SER A 124 -12.64 4.41 4.19
CA SER A 124 -11.79 3.99 3.07
C SER A 124 -12.44 4.57 1.84
N SER A 125 -11.72 5.40 1.06
CA SER A 125 -12.19 5.62 -0.28
C SER A 125 -12.04 4.24 -0.93
N ILE A 126 -13.11 3.45 -0.88
CA ILE A 126 -13.46 2.65 -2.03
C ILE A 126 -13.61 3.73 -3.09
N GLU A 127 -12.48 4.03 -3.74
CA GLU A 127 -12.45 4.27 -5.15
C GLU A 127 -13.55 3.36 -5.66
N LYS A 128 -14.69 3.95 -6.05
CA LYS A 128 -15.67 3.31 -6.91
C LYS A 128 -14.80 2.48 -7.86
N ALA A 129 -14.86 1.15 -7.71
CA ALA A 129 -13.77 0.22 -8.03
C ALA A 129 -12.86 0.80 -9.12
N PRO A 130 -11.53 0.96 -8.89
CA PRO A 130 -10.62 1.67 -9.80
C PRO A 130 -11.08 1.32 -11.20
N PRO A 131 -11.58 2.31 -11.98
CA PRO A 131 -12.61 2.09 -13.01
C PRO A 131 -12.28 0.76 -13.62
N GLU A 132 -13.13 -0.27 -13.33
CA GLU A 132 -12.89 -1.65 -13.80
C GLU A 132 -12.24 -1.45 -15.12
N ILE A 133 -10.93 -1.80 -15.23
CA ILE A 133 -10.22 -1.58 -16.49
C ILE A 133 -11.18 -2.20 -17.47
N GLU A 134 -11.85 -1.37 -18.31
CA GLU A 134 -12.95 -1.86 -19.13
C GLU A 134 -12.39 -3.14 -19.72
N GLU A 135 -13.08 -4.26 -19.60
CA GLU A 135 -12.50 -5.57 -19.94
C GLU A 135 -11.74 -5.50 -21.29
N ASP A 136 -12.21 -4.61 -22.17
CA ASP A 136 -11.57 -4.02 -23.34
C ASP A 136 -10.13 -3.44 -23.19
N THR A 137 -9.81 -2.53 -22.26
CA THR A 137 -8.46 -1.97 -22.06
C THR A 137 -7.45 -3.00 -21.54
N ALA A 138 -7.85 -3.91 -20.65
CA ALA A 138 -6.97 -5.00 -20.19
C ALA A 138 -6.72 -5.96 -21.36
N THR A 139 -7.78 -6.31 -22.09
CA THR A 139 -7.70 -7.14 -23.30
C THR A 139 -6.87 -6.48 -24.41
N GLN A 140 -6.97 -5.16 -24.59
CA GLN A 140 -6.18 -4.39 -25.56
C GLN A 140 -4.70 -4.35 -25.16
N PHE A 141 -4.39 -4.17 -23.87
CA PHE A 141 -3.01 -4.25 -23.39
C PHE A 141 -2.44 -5.66 -23.59
N ILE A 142 -3.20 -6.70 -23.25
CA ILE A 142 -2.82 -8.10 -23.47
C ILE A 142 -2.59 -8.37 -24.97
N SER A 143 -3.49 -7.93 -25.85
CA SER A 143 -3.34 -8.08 -27.30
C SER A 143 -2.11 -7.34 -27.82
N LEU A 144 -1.89 -6.09 -27.39
CA LEU A 144 -0.74 -5.29 -27.78
C LEU A 144 0.58 -5.92 -27.33
N VAL A 145 0.64 -6.44 -26.10
CA VAL A 145 1.82 -7.12 -25.58
C VAL A 145 2.08 -8.40 -26.38
N ASN A 146 1.06 -9.23 -26.62
CA ASN A 146 1.20 -10.45 -27.41
C ASN A 146 1.61 -10.17 -28.87
N GLU A 147 1.04 -9.15 -29.51
CA GLU A 147 1.39 -8.72 -30.88
C GLU A 147 2.81 -8.16 -30.97
N SER A 148 3.25 -7.41 -29.95
CA SER A 148 4.56 -6.73 -29.96
C SER A 148 5.71 -7.65 -29.57
N LEU A 149 5.46 -8.64 -28.72
CA LEU A 149 6.49 -9.52 -28.17
C LEU A 149 6.64 -10.85 -28.91
N GLY A 150 5.60 -11.28 -29.63
CA GLY A 150 5.54 -12.60 -30.25
C GLY A 150 5.52 -13.75 -29.22
N GLU A 151 5.49 -15.00 -29.71
CA GLU A 151 5.38 -16.19 -28.84
C GLU A 151 6.67 -16.51 -28.06
N ASN A 152 7.83 -15.94 -28.46
CA ASN A 152 9.14 -16.20 -27.87
C ASN A 152 9.99 -14.92 -27.76
N PRO A 153 9.67 -14.03 -26.80
CA PRO A 153 10.45 -12.83 -26.55
C PRO A 153 11.87 -13.16 -26.10
N ASP A 154 12.81 -12.28 -26.41
CA ASP A 154 14.20 -12.44 -25.98
C ASP A 154 14.39 -12.15 -24.47
N LEU A 155 15.54 -12.58 -23.94
CA LEU A 155 15.88 -12.43 -22.52
C LEU A 155 15.84 -10.96 -22.06
N GLN A 156 16.22 -10.02 -22.92
CA GLN A 156 16.24 -8.58 -22.58
C GLN A 156 14.82 -8.03 -22.43
N THR A 157 13.91 -8.48 -23.28
CA THR A 157 12.50 -8.13 -23.24
C THR A 157 11.83 -8.68 -21.98
N CYS A 158 12.18 -9.92 -21.59
CA CYS A 158 11.74 -10.50 -20.32
C CYS A 158 12.24 -9.70 -19.12
N LYS A 159 13.52 -9.30 -19.10
CA LYS A 159 14.09 -8.44 -18.04
C LYS A 159 13.41 -7.07 -17.97
N LEU A 160 13.08 -6.47 -19.10
CA LEU A 160 12.37 -5.19 -19.14
C LEU A 160 10.96 -5.31 -18.52
N LEU A 161 10.22 -6.35 -18.88
CA LEU A 161 8.90 -6.63 -18.30
C LEU A 161 8.96 -6.85 -16.78
N PHE A 162 10.00 -7.54 -16.33
CA PHE A 162 10.34 -7.79 -14.94
C PHE A 162 10.67 -6.51 -14.16
N GLU A 163 11.38 -5.58 -14.77
CA GLU A 163 11.58 -4.23 -14.21
C GLU A 163 10.25 -3.45 -14.16
N ILE A 164 9.45 -3.49 -15.23
CA ILE A 164 8.14 -2.81 -15.27
C ILE A 164 7.24 -3.33 -14.15
N LEU A 165 7.17 -4.64 -13.92
CA LEU A 165 6.42 -5.24 -12.81
C LEU A 165 6.97 -4.78 -11.45
N GLY A 166 8.29 -4.69 -11.29
CA GLY A 166 8.94 -4.21 -10.06
C GLY A 166 8.79 -2.71 -9.80
N TYR A 167 8.51 -1.90 -10.82
CA TYR A 167 8.11 -0.50 -10.66
C TYR A 167 6.61 -0.37 -10.45
N ALA A 168 5.80 -1.18 -11.13
CA ALA A 168 4.36 -1.23 -10.95
C ALA A 168 3.97 -1.58 -9.51
N SER A 169 4.69 -2.54 -8.90
CA SER A 169 4.53 -2.94 -7.51
C SER A 169 4.83 -1.84 -6.49
N LEU A 170 5.51 -0.75 -6.89
CA LEU A 170 5.73 0.40 -6.02
C LEU A 170 4.67 1.51 -6.20
N GLN A 171 3.82 1.41 -7.22
CA GLN A 171 2.92 2.47 -7.66
C GLN A 171 1.45 2.19 -7.30
N SER A 172 0.86 1.09 -7.80
CA SER A 172 -0.54 0.75 -7.55
C SER A 172 -0.90 -0.71 -7.88
N ASP A 173 -1.90 -1.23 -7.16
CA ASP A 173 -2.51 -2.54 -7.39
C ASP A 173 -3.05 -2.72 -8.82
N SER A 174 -3.63 -1.65 -9.39
CA SER A 174 -4.20 -1.67 -10.74
C SER A 174 -3.14 -1.88 -11.82
N LEU A 175 -1.98 -1.24 -11.68
CA LEU A 175 -0.87 -1.37 -12.62
C LEU A 175 -0.22 -2.75 -12.49
N VAL A 176 -0.04 -3.24 -11.25
CA VAL A 176 0.40 -4.61 -10.99
C VAL A 176 -0.51 -5.61 -11.66
N THR A 177 -1.81 -5.46 -11.49
CA THR A 177 -2.82 -6.35 -12.08
C THR A 177 -2.73 -6.33 -13.61
N ALA A 178 -2.74 -5.15 -14.24
CA ALA A 178 -2.63 -5.03 -15.69
C ALA A 178 -1.34 -5.67 -16.25
N VAL A 179 -0.21 -5.48 -15.55
CA VAL A 179 1.09 -6.04 -15.94
C VAL A 179 1.12 -7.56 -15.75
N LEU A 180 0.58 -8.09 -14.65
CA LEU A 180 0.47 -9.54 -14.41
C LEU A 180 -0.45 -10.24 -15.42
N TYR A 181 -1.54 -9.60 -15.85
CA TYR A 181 -2.41 -10.14 -16.88
C TYR A 181 -1.81 -10.04 -18.29
N GLY A 182 -1.08 -8.96 -18.58
CA GLY A 182 -0.41 -8.75 -19.87
C GLY A 182 0.84 -9.61 -20.07
N ILE A 183 1.58 -9.87 -18.99
CA ILE A 183 2.71 -10.79 -18.99
C ILE A 183 2.15 -12.16 -18.63
N SER A 184 1.96 -13.07 -19.59
CA SER A 184 1.66 -14.48 -19.29
C SER A 184 2.82 -15.10 -18.51
N THR A 185 2.90 -14.82 -17.21
CA THR A 185 4.12 -14.98 -16.40
C THR A 185 4.50 -16.45 -16.28
N VAL A 186 3.50 -17.34 -16.45
CA VAL A 186 3.64 -18.79 -16.65
C VAL A 186 4.53 -19.12 -17.85
N THR A 187 4.33 -18.47 -19.00
CA THR A 187 5.13 -18.70 -20.22
C THR A 187 6.56 -18.19 -20.07
N TYR A 188 6.77 -17.10 -19.32
CA TYR A 188 8.08 -16.49 -19.11
C TYR A 188 8.90 -17.19 -18.03
N LEU A 189 8.30 -17.54 -16.88
CA LEU A 189 8.97 -18.30 -15.81
C LEU A 189 9.29 -19.74 -16.23
N ALA A 190 8.65 -20.24 -17.29
CA ALA A 190 8.98 -21.52 -17.92
C ALA A 190 10.26 -21.48 -18.77
N ASP A 191 10.83 -20.31 -19.11
CA ASP A 191 12.10 -20.22 -19.84
C ASP A 191 13.27 -20.51 -18.88
N PRO A 192 13.99 -21.63 -19.07
CA PRO A 192 15.10 -22.02 -18.19
C PRO A 192 16.22 -20.96 -18.15
N ARG A 193 16.38 -20.17 -19.22
CA ARG A 193 17.41 -19.13 -19.34
C ARG A 193 17.22 -17.99 -18.33
N LEU A 194 15.99 -17.76 -17.88
CA LEU A 194 15.69 -16.74 -16.87
C LEU A 194 16.03 -17.21 -15.46
N LEU A 195 15.91 -18.52 -15.17
CA LEU A 195 16.26 -19.09 -13.86
C LEU A 195 17.79 -19.25 -13.68
N GLU A 196 18.53 -19.26 -14.77
CA GLU A 196 20.00 -19.26 -14.78
C GLU A 196 20.60 -17.86 -14.61
N ASP A 197 19.81 -16.80 -14.79
CA ASP A 197 20.24 -15.41 -14.64
C ASP A 197 20.36 -15.02 -13.16
N ASP A 198 21.47 -14.36 -12.80
CA ASP A 198 21.78 -14.01 -11.41
C ASP A 198 20.97 -12.80 -10.88
N ASP A 199 20.30 -12.04 -11.75
CA ASP A 199 19.51 -10.87 -11.37
C ASP A 199 18.01 -11.19 -11.20
N VAL A 200 17.51 -12.21 -11.90
CA VAL A 200 16.10 -12.64 -11.82
C VAL A 200 15.64 -12.96 -10.38
N PRO A 201 16.40 -13.65 -9.52
CA PRO A 201 16.04 -13.86 -8.12
C PRO A 201 15.84 -12.55 -7.35
N LYS A 202 16.68 -11.53 -7.62
CA LYS A 202 16.60 -10.22 -6.96
C LYS A 202 15.35 -9.45 -7.42
N HIS A 203 14.97 -9.59 -8.69
CA HIS A 203 13.72 -9.01 -9.18
C HIS A 203 12.51 -9.68 -8.52
N ILE A 204 12.51 -11.01 -8.40
CA ILE A 204 11.42 -11.74 -7.74
C ILE A 204 11.30 -11.35 -6.26
N GLU A 205 12.41 -11.25 -5.52
CA GLU A 205 12.41 -10.74 -4.13
C GLU A 205 11.77 -9.35 -4.02
N ARG A 206 12.06 -8.47 -4.98
CA ARG A 206 11.44 -7.14 -5.05
C ARG A 206 9.95 -7.22 -5.35
N TRP A 207 9.50 -8.15 -6.20
CA TRP A 207 8.09 -8.29 -6.53
C TRP A 207 7.25 -8.83 -5.39
N ILE A 208 7.74 -9.86 -4.69
CA ILE A 208 6.99 -10.52 -3.61
C ILE A 208 6.81 -9.64 -2.38
N SER A 209 7.52 -8.50 -2.31
CA SER A 209 7.22 -7.45 -1.35
C SER A 209 5.82 -6.85 -1.53
N HIS A 210 5.19 -7.07 -2.70
CA HIS A 210 3.83 -6.66 -3.01
C HIS A 210 2.83 -7.83 -2.90
N PRO A 211 1.76 -7.71 -2.09
CA PRO A 211 0.85 -8.83 -1.78
C PRO A 211 0.20 -9.48 -3.01
N LEU A 212 -0.23 -8.69 -3.99
CA LEU A 212 -0.85 -9.22 -5.21
C LEU A 212 0.11 -10.06 -6.05
N VAL A 213 1.38 -9.67 -6.12
CA VAL A 213 2.38 -10.41 -6.89
C VAL A 213 2.76 -11.68 -6.15
N ALA A 214 2.93 -11.62 -4.83
CA ALA A 214 3.18 -12.81 -4.00
C ALA A 214 2.04 -13.83 -4.11
N ARG A 215 0.78 -13.36 -4.12
CA ARG A 215 -0.39 -14.22 -4.30
C ARG A 215 -0.43 -14.86 -5.70
N TYR A 216 -0.21 -14.07 -6.74
CA TYR A 216 -0.18 -14.55 -8.12
C TYR A 216 0.92 -15.60 -8.35
N LEU A 217 2.14 -15.33 -7.89
CA LEU A 217 3.26 -16.27 -8.01
C LEU A 217 3.10 -17.57 -7.18
N ASN A 218 2.17 -17.58 -6.23
CA ASN A 218 1.85 -18.75 -5.42
C ASN A 218 0.66 -19.57 -5.99
N GLU A 219 0.17 -19.24 -7.19
CA GLU A 219 -0.84 -20.04 -7.87
C GLU A 219 -0.27 -21.42 -8.26
N PRO A 220 -1.08 -22.51 -8.22
CA PRO A 220 -0.61 -23.88 -8.40
C PRO A 220 0.14 -24.09 -9.72
N ASP A 221 -0.36 -23.47 -10.79
CA ASP A 221 0.20 -23.58 -12.13
C ASP A 221 1.61 -22.98 -12.18
N ILE A 222 1.85 -21.84 -11.53
CA ILE A 222 3.17 -21.17 -11.47
C ILE A 222 4.12 -21.90 -10.52
N GLN A 223 3.59 -22.43 -9.42
CA GLN A 223 4.35 -23.21 -8.44
C GLN A 223 4.99 -24.45 -9.08
N GLU A 224 4.25 -25.18 -9.92
CA GLU A 224 4.76 -26.39 -10.56
C GLU A 224 6.00 -26.10 -11.43
N TYR A 225 6.02 -24.95 -12.12
CA TYR A 225 7.17 -24.50 -12.91
C TYR A 225 8.36 -24.04 -12.06
N MET A 226 8.10 -23.27 -11.00
CA MET A 226 9.15 -22.75 -10.12
C MET A 226 9.89 -23.88 -9.38
N VAL A 227 9.19 -24.95 -9.02
CA VAL A 227 9.77 -26.08 -8.27
C VAL A 227 10.53 -27.06 -9.18
N ALA A 228 10.35 -26.99 -10.51
CA ALA A 228 11.05 -27.84 -11.47
C ALA A 228 12.54 -27.48 -11.67
N GLY A 229 12.96 -26.25 -11.31
CA GLY A 229 14.35 -25.79 -11.40
C GLY A 229 15.09 -25.78 -10.05
N LEU A 230 16.37 -26.19 -10.03
CA LEU A 230 17.21 -26.23 -8.81
C LEU A 230 17.32 -24.87 -8.09
N ARG A 231 17.36 -23.75 -8.82
CA ARG A 231 17.32 -22.38 -8.26
C ARG A 231 15.90 -21.90 -7.93
N GLY A 232 14.89 -22.36 -8.67
CA GLY A 232 13.50 -21.95 -8.49
C GLY A 232 12.88 -22.42 -7.17
N ARG A 233 13.34 -23.56 -6.62
CA ARG A 233 12.91 -24.05 -5.30
C ARG A 233 13.27 -23.08 -4.16
N ALA A 234 14.46 -22.46 -4.18
CA ALA A 234 14.87 -21.48 -3.17
C ALA A 234 14.05 -20.17 -3.26
N ILE A 235 13.71 -19.76 -4.48
CA ILE A 235 12.88 -18.57 -4.74
C ILE A 235 11.44 -18.83 -4.27
N TYR A 236 10.91 -20.04 -4.51
CA TYR A 236 9.58 -20.45 -4.08
C TYR A 236 9.40 -20.40 -2.55
N GLU A 237 10.41 -20.82 -1.78
CA GLU A 237 10.36 -20.73 -0.31
C GLU A 237 10.19 -19.27 0.18
N GLY A 238 10.81 -18.30 -0.50
CA GLY A 238 10.61 -16.87 -0.25
C GLY A 238 9.19 -16.38 -0.57
N ILE A 239 8.62 -16.83 -1.70
CA ILE A 239 7.24 -16.51 -2.12
C ILE A 239 6.21 -17.02 -1.10
N VAL A 240 6.36 -18.26 -0.63
CA VAL A 240 5.45 -18.88 0.36
C VAL A 240 5.48 -18.14 1.70
N SER A 241 6.64 -17.59 2.08
CA SER A 241 6.75 -16.75 3.29
C SER A 241 6.04 -15.41 3.11
N ALA A 242 6.13 -14.78 1.94
CA ALA A 242 5.55 -13.47 1.66
C ALA A 242 4.02 -13.51 1.47
N SER A 243 3.49 -14.60 0.92
CA SER A 243 2.05 -14.78 0.63
C SER A 243 1.21 -15.19 1.85
N ARG A 244 1.84 -15.45 3.00
CA ARG A 244 1.16 -15.78 4.28
C ARG A 244 0.84 -14.56 5.15
N VAL A 245 1.20 -13.36 4.72
CA VAL A 245 0.88 -12.13 5.45
C VAL A 245 -0.57 -11.72 5.12
N PRO A 246 -1.46 -11.61 6.13
CA PRO A 246 -2.87 -11.26 5.92
C PRO A 246 -3.08 -9.83 5.42
#